data_AF-A0AAD1NZB6-F1
#
_entry.id   AF-A0AAD1NZB6-F1
#
_cell.length_a   1.000
_cell.length_b   1.000
_cell.length_c   1.000
_cell.angle_alpha   90.00
_cell.angle_beta   90.00
_cell.angle_gamma   90.00
#
_symmetry.space_group_name_H-M   'P 1'
#
loop_
_entity.id
_entity.type
_entity.pdbx_description
1 polymer ?
#
loop_
_entity_poly.entity_id
_entity_poly.type
_entity_poly.pdbx_seq_one_letter_code
_entity_poly.pdbx_strand_id
1 'polypeptide(L)' 'MKLSSWARKQGVSYLTAWRWFKSGKLPVPARQLPSGTILVEEPLPEGRTVRKIRFA' A
#
# COMPACT_ATOMS: atom_id res chain seq x y z
N MET A 1 5.04 -8.60 3.42
CA MET A 1 4.42 -8.39 4.76
C MET A 1 2.89 -8.41 4.68
N LYS A 2 2.15 -8.55 5.79
CA LYS A 2 0.68 -8.41 5.78
C LYS A 2 0.26 -6.96 5.52
N LEU A 3 -0.86 -6.75 4.82
CA LEU A 3 -1.42 -5.41 4.54
C LEU A 3 -1.64 -4.56 5.80
N SER A 4 -2.05 -5.17 6.91
CA SER A 4 -2.21 -4.49 8.20
C SER A 4 -0.90 -3.98 8.79
N SER A 5 0.20 -4.73 8.62
CA SER A 5 1.53 -4.31 9.04
C SER A 5 2.06 -3.18 8.16
N TRP A 6 1.85 -3.29 6.83
CA TRP A 6 2.18 -2.23 5.89
C TRP A 6 1.42 -0.94 6.19
N ALA A 7 0.13 -1.03 6.46
CA ALA A 7 -0.70 0.11 6.82
C ALA A 7 -0.16 0.83 8.07
N ARG A 8 0.20 0.06 9.11
CA ARG A 8 0.83 0.61 10.33
C ARG A 8 2.17 1.29 10.04
N LYS A 9 3.04 0.69 9.22
CA LYS A 9 4.32 1.31 8.82
C LYS A 9 4.14 2.63 8.08
N GLN A 10 3.12 2.71 7.20
CA GLN A 10 2.81 3.91 6.43
C GLN A 10 2.00 4.95 7.23
N GLY A 11 1.57 4.63 8.46
CA GLY A 11 0.73 5.52 9.26
C GLY A 11 -0.70 5.65 8.74
N VAL A 12 -1.18 4.70 7.92
CA VAL A 12 -2.56 4.69 7.38
C VAL A 12 -3.40 3.61 8.03
N SER A 13 -4.72 3.83 8.06
CA SER A 13 -5.65 2.83 8.57
C SER A 13 -5.66 1.58 7.67
N TYR A 14 -5.91 0.41 8.27
CA TYR A 14 -6.11 -0.83 7.50
C TYR A 14 -7.22 -0.68 6.45
N LEU A 15 -8.30 0.02 6.80
CA LEU A 15 -9.44 0.24 5.91
C LEU A 15 -9.03 1.04 4.66
N THR A 16 -8.18 2.06 4.84
CA THR A 16 -7.62 2.86 3.74
C THR A 16 -6.76 1.99 2.82
N ALA A 17 -5.85 1.21 3.39
CA ALA A 17 -4.99 0.30 2.64
C ALA A 17 -5.81 -0.76 1.88
N TRP A 18 -6.86 -1.29 2.50
CA TRP A 18 -7.78 -2.25 1.87
C TRP A 18 -8.56 -1.63 0.72
N ARG A 19 -9.05 -0.39 0.86
CA ARG A 19 -9.70 0.35 -0.23
C ARG A 19 -8.75 0.57 -1.40
N TRP A 20 -7.50 0.97 -1.14
CA TRP A 20 -6.49 1.13 -2.20
C TRP A 20 -6.19 -0.17 -2.92
N PHE A 21 -6.08 -1.29 -2.18
CA PHE A 21 -5.91 -2.62 -2.76
C PHE A 21 -7.08 -2.97 -3.68
N LYS A 22 -8.32 -2.80 -3.21
CA LYS A 22 -9.54 -3.04 -4.01
C LYS A 22 -9.64 -2.12 -5.23
N SER A 23 -9.13 -0.90 -5.16
CA SER A 23 -9.08 0.04 -6.27
C SER A 23 -7.87 -0.14 -7.20
N GLY A 24 -6.95 -1.07 -6.90
CA GLY A 24 -5.70 -1.21 -7.67
C GLY A 24 -4.78 0.01 -7.60
N LYS A 25 -4.97 0.89 -6.60
CA LYS A 25 -4.20 2.13 -6.40
C LYS A 25 -3.08 1.97 -5.38
N LEU A 26 -2.77 0.72 -4.99
CA LEU A 26 -1.70 0.47 -4.06
C LEU A 26 -0.37 0.88 -4.74
N PRO A 27 0.47 1.71 -4.09
CA PRO A 27 1.75 2.15 -4.68
C PRO A 27 2.80 1.02 -4.73
N VAL A 28 2.50 -0.14 -4.14
CA VAL A 28 3.37 -1.30 -4.05
C VAL A 28 2.62 -2.53 -4.56
N PRO A 29 3.33 -3.51 -5.14
CA PRO A 29 2.71 -4.76 -5.54
C PRO A 29 2.16 -5.50 -4.32
N ALA A 30 0.89 -5.90 -4.41
CA ALA A 30 0.25 -6.69 -3.38
C ALA A 30 -0.59 -7.78 -4.05
N ARG A 31 -0.62 -8.94 -3.41
CA ARG A 31 -1.38 -10.10 -3.87
C ARG A 31 -2.27 -10.61 -2.75
N GLN A 32 -3.49 -11.01 -3.11
CA GLN A 32 -4.36 -11.73 -2.21
C GLN A 32 -4.08 -13.23 -2.34
N LEU A 33 -3.81 -13.89 -1.22
CA LEU A 33 -3.71 -15.34 -1.15
C LEU A 33 -5.11 -15.97 -1.23
N PRO A 34 -5.22 -17.26 -1.63
CA PRO A 34 -6.49 -18.00 -1.62
C PRO A 34 -7.16 -18.03 -0.23
N SER A 35 -6.38 -17.88 0.83
CA SER A 35 -6.86 -17.76 2.22
C SER A 35 -7.47 -16.40 2.57
N GLY A 36 -7.50 -15.43 1.64
CA GLY A 36 -7.98 -14.07 1.87
C GLY A 36 -6.95 -13.13 2.50
N THR A 37 -5.76 -13.64 2.87
CA THR A 37 -4.67 -12.81 3.40
C THR A 37 -4.06 -11.97 2.28
N ILE A 38 -4.02 -10.65 2.46
CA ILE A 38 -3.34 -9.76 1.52
C ILE A 38 -1.88 -9.62 1.93
N LEU A 39 -1.00 -10.11 1.05
CA LEU A 39 0.44 -9.99 1.18
C LEU A 39 0.92 -8.81 0.32
N VAL A 40 1.57 -7.86 0.96
CA VAL A 40 2.25 -6.74 0.31
C VAL A 40 3.70 -7.14 0.09
N GLU A 41 4.13 -7.14 -1.16
CA GLU A 41 5.53 -7.29 -1.55
C GLU A 41 6.12 -5.89 -1.55
N GLU A 42 6.94 -5.59 -0.54
CA GLU A 42 7.54 -4.27 -0.37
C GLU A 42 8.88 -4.26 -1.12
N PRO A 43 9.01 -3.63 -2.31
CA PRO A 43 10.27 -2.99 -2.63
C PRO A 43 10.41 -1.87 -1.60
N LEU A 44 11.50 -1.92 -0.83
CA LEU A 44 11.85 -0.94 0.21
C LEU A 44 11.45 0.47 -0.24
N PRO A 45 10.65 1.23 0.53
CA PRO A 45 10.31 2.58 0.14
C PRO A 45 11.59 3.43 0.22
N GLU A 46 12.19 3.74 -0.93
CA GLU A 46 12.90 5.01 -1.06
C GLU A 46 11.91 6.09 -0.64
N GLY A 47 12.26 6.77 0.45
CA GLY A 47 11.36 7.65 1.16
C GLY A 47 10.74 8.69 0.25
N ARG A 48 9.47 9.00 0.52
CA ARG A 48 8.73 10.14 -0.04
C ARG A 48 8.56 10.12 -1.56
N THR A 49 7.46 9.53 -2.02
CA THR A 49 6.76 10.17 -3.15
C THR A 49 5.90 11.29 -2.58
N VAL A 50 6.58 12.40 -2.25
CA VAL A 50 5.95 13.72 -2.35
C VAL A 50 5.34 13.79 -3.73
N ARG A 51 4.03 14.00 -3.81
CA ARG A 51 3.39 14.36 -5.06
C ARG A 51 3.97 15.72 -5.43
N LYS A 52 5.02 15.75 -6.26
CA LYS A 52 5.50 16.95 -6.94
C LYS A 52 4.41 17.33 -7.93
N ILE A 53 3.43 18.09 -7.43
CA ILE A 53 2.50 18.79 -8.29
C ILE A 53 3.29 19.98 -8.84
N ARG A 54 3.84 19.81 -10.04
CA ARG A 54 4.27 20.91 -10.90
C ARG A 54 3.03 21.30 -11.69
N PHE A 55 2.41 22.43 -11.36
CA PHE A 55 1.56 23.15 -12.30
C PHE A 55 2.27 24.46 -12.67
N ALA A 56 2.12 24.77 -13.95
CA ALA A 56 2.91 25.66 -14.78
C ALA A 56 2.84 27.13 -14.35
#